data_AF-A0A0C9ZPP9-F1
#
_entry.id   AF-A0A0C9ZPP9-F1
#
_cell.length_a   1.000
_cell.length_b   1.000
_cell.length_c   1.000
_cell.angle_alpha   90.00
_cell.angle_beta   90.00
_cell.angle_gamma   90.00
#
_symmetry.space_group_name_H-M   'P 1'
#
loop_
_entity.id
_entity.type
_entity.pdbx_description
1 polymer ?
#
loop_
_entity_poly.entity_id
_entity_poly.type
_entity_poly.pdbx_seq_one_letter_code
_entity_poly.pdbx_strand_id
1 'polypeptide(L)'
;LHENPEQLRAFTVICDHMLCNDSEQMLMLLTGVGGTGKSHVIHAIRTLFTHCSHDNEILFSAPTGSAACIIDGYTIHALTFLGIRTSRKNTEELEDMWQNVRYLVLDEVSMISA
;
A
#
# COMPACT_ATOMS: atom_id res chain seq x y z
N LEU A 1 15.62 5.66 -7.02
CA LEU A 1 15.62 4.30 -7.63
C LEU A 1 16.88 3.95 -8.44
N HIS A 2 17.52 4.87 -9.17
CA HIS A 2 18.68 4.55 -10.04
C HIS A 2 19.89 3.89 -9.35
N GLU A 3 20.02 4.03 -8.03
CA GLU A 3 21.14 3.49 -7.26
C GLU A 3 20.90 2.06 -6.74
N ASN A 4 19.68 1.53 -6.86
CA ASN A 4 19.34 0.19 -6.37
C ASN A 4 18.49 -0.59 -7.40
N PRO A 5 19.07 -1.58 -8.09
CA PRO A 5 18.38 -2.33 -9.14
C PRO A 5 17.20 -3.15 -8.63
N GLU A 6 17.22 -3.61 -7.37
CA GLU A 6 16.11 -4.38 -6.78
C GLU A 6 14.91 -3.48 -6.47
N GLN A 7 15.16 -2.26 -5.97
CA GLN A 7 14.10 -1.26 -5.81
C GLN A 7 13.48 -0.87 -7.15
N LEU A 8 14.33 -0.67 -8.17
CA LEU A 8 13.87 -0.39 -9.53
C LEU A 8 13.07 -1.56 -10.11
N ARG A 9 13.49 -2.81 -9.87
CA ARG A 9 12.75 -4.00 -10.31
C ARG A 9 11.37 -4.05 -9.68
N ALA A 10 11.26 -3.87 -8.37
CA ALA A 10 9.98 -3.87 -7.67
C ALA A 10 9.04 -2.78 -8.20
N PHE A 11 9.58 -1.56 -8.39
CA PHE A 11 8.83 -0.45 -8.97
C PHE A 11 8.36 -0.75 -10.40
N THR A 12 9.23 -1.30 -11.24
CA THR A 12 8.92 -1.62 -12.65
C THR A 12 7.81 -2.65 -12.76
N VAL A 13 7.84 -3.71 -11.95
CA VAL A 13 6.77 -4.73 -11.94
C VAL A 13 5.41 -4.12 -11.59
N ILE A 14 5.37 -3.20 -10.62
CA ILE A 14 4.12 -2.51 -10.25
C ILE A 14 3.67 -1.58 -11.38
N CYS A 15 4.59 -0.84 -11.98
CA CYS A 15 4.33 0.06 -13.09
C CYS A 15 3.77 -0.68 -14.31
N ASP A 16 4.40 -1.80 -14.70
CA ASP A 16 3.97 -2.59 -15.85
C ASP A 16 2.57 -3.16 -15.63
N HIS A 17 2.29 -3.69 -14.44
CA HIS A 17 0.96 -4.20 -14.11
C HIS A 17 -0.11 -3.10 -14.12
N MET A 18 0.19 -1.93 -13.59
CA MET A 18 -0.72 -0.79 -13.58
C MET A 18 -1.00 -0.30 -15.01
N LEU A 19 0.05 -0.08 -15.81
CA LEU A 19 -0.06 0.44 -17.18
C LEU A 19 -0.68 -0.54 -18.16
N CYS A 20 -0.41 -1.84 -18.01
CA CYS A 20 -1.02 -2.87 -18.85
C CYS A 20 -2.47 -3.19 -18.45
N ASN A 21 -2.95 -2.62 -17.33
CA ASN A 21 -4.24 -2.95 -16.73
C ASN A 21 -4.43 -4.47 -16.60
N ASP A 22 -3.40 -5.15 -16.10
CA ASP A 22 -3.41 -6.61 -15.97
C ASP A 22 -4.59 -7.05 -15.08
N SER A 23 -5.30 -8.08 -15.54
CA SER A 23 -6.45 -8.65 -14.82
C SER A 23 -6.03 -9.68 -13.78
N GLU A 24 -4.81 -10.22 -13.89
CA GLU A 24 -4.29 -11.17 -12.92
C GLU A 24 -3.94 -10.48 -11.60
N GLN A 25 -4.20 -11.15 -10.48
CA GLN A 25 -3.91 -10.57 -9.18
C GLN A 25 -2.39 -10.52 -8.93
N MET A 26 -1.81 -9.33 -8.84
CA MET A 26 -0.45 -9.15 -8.32
C MET A 26 -0.40 -9.37 -6.81
N LEU A 27 0.44 -10.32 -6.38
CA LEU A 27 0.87 -10.43 -4.98
C LEU A 27 2.40 -10.30 -4.93
N MET A 28 2.88 -9.23 -4.29
CA MET A 28 4.31 -8.95 -4.16
C MET A 28 4.72 -8.82 -2.70
N LEU A 29 5.80 -9.52 -2.32
CA LEU A 29 6.48 -9.34 -1.04
C LEU A 29 7.82 -8.65 -1.27
N LEU A 30 7.92 -7.38 -0.89
CA LEU A 30 9.19 -6.64 -0.89
C LEU A 30 9.89 -6.80 0.47
N THR A 31 10.85 -7.73 0.54
CA THR A 31 11.66 -7.95 1.73
C THR A 31 13.02 -7.26 1.63
N GLY A 32 13.64 -7.02 2.79
CA GLY A 32 14.96 -6.42 2.89
C GLY A 32 15.24 -5.99 4.32
N VAL A 33 16.51 -6.02 4.73
CA VAL A 33 16.92 -5.56 6.07
C VAL A 33 16.54 -4.09 6.29
N GLY A 34 16.40 -3.68 7.55
CA GLY A 34 16.16 -2.27 7.89
C GLY A 34 17.19 -1.35 7.23
N GLY A 35 16.76 -0.17 6.76
CA GLY A 35 17.64 0.80 6.10
C GLY A 35 17.90 0.55 4.60
N THR A 36 17.30 -0.46 3.98
CA THR A 36 17.43 -0.76 2.53
C THR A 36 16.59 0.13 1.61
N GLY A 37 15.88 1.12 2.16
CA GLY A 37 15.07 2.05 1.37
C GLY A 37 13.73 1.51 0.87
N LYS A 38 13.13 0.53 1.56
CA LYS A 38 11.77 0.02 1.21
C LYS A 38 10.72 1.14 1.19
N SER A 39 10.71 2.01 2.21
CA SER A 39 9.80 3.17 2.24
C SER A 39 10.04 4.12 1.06
N HIS A 40 11.28 4.24 0.56
CA HIS A 40 11.56 5.01 -0.66
C HIS A 40 10.85 4.41 -1.90
N VAL A 41 10.77 3.08 -2.01
CA VAL A 41 9.99 2.42 -3.07
C VAL A 41 8.50 2.71 -2.90
N ILE A 42 7.99 2.66 -1.67
CA ILE A 42 6.58 2.97 -1.37
C ILE A 42 6.23 4.41 -1.80
N HIS A 43 7.06 5.40 -1.46
CA HIS A 43 6.84 6.78 -1.91
C HIS A 43 6.96 6.94 -3.42
N ALA A 44 7.84 6.19 -4.09
CA ALA A 44 7.94 6.19 -5.55
C ALA A 44 6.66 5.63 -6.18
N ILE A 45 6.10 4.53 -5.63
CA ILE A 45 4.81 3.97 -6.07
C ILE A 45 3.70 5.00 -5.88
N ARG A 46 3.60 5.65 -4.73
CA ARG A 46 2.62 6.74 -4.52
C ARG A 46 2.74 7.80 -5.61
N THR A 47 3.95 8.27 -5.84
CA THR A 47 4.24 9.29 -6.86
C THR A 47 3.78 8.83 -8.24
N LEU A 48 4.02 7.57 -8.61
CA LEU A 48 3.56 6.98 -9.87
C LEU A 48 2.03 7.04 -10.00
N PHE A 49 1.29 6.54 -9.00
CA PHE A 49 -0.17 6.54 -9.04
C PHE A 49 -0.74 7.95 -9.13
N THR A 50 -0.16 8.91 -8.40
CA THR A 50 -0.53 10.33 -8.51
C THR A 50 -0.25 10.90 -9.90
N HIS A 51 0.91 10.62 -10.49
CA HIS A 51 1.24 11.12 -11.83
C HIS A 51 0.32 10.53 -12.91
N CYS A 52 -0.16 9.30 -12.70
CA CYS A 52 -1.09 8.65 -13.61
C CYS A 52 -2.56 8.94 -13.29
N SER A 53 -2.87 9.79 -12.29
CA SER A 53 -4.25 10.11 -11.85
C SER A 53 -5.05 8.90 -11.36
N HIS A 54 -4.38 7.94 -10.73
CA HIS A 54 -4.97 6.74 -10.11
C HIS A 54 -4.87 6.77 -8.58
N ASP A 55 -4.79 7.95 -7.94
CA ASP A 55 -4.63 8.12 -6.50
C ASP A 55 -5.68 7.38 -5.66
N ASN A 56 -6.90 7.26 -6.19
CA ASN A 56 -8.02 6.58 -5.55
C ASN A 56 -8.01 5.05 -5.71
N GLU A 57 -7.09 4.51 -6.51
CA GLU A 57 -6.97 3.07 -6.76
C GLU A 57 -5.96 2.37 -5.83
N ILE A 58 -5.26 3.12 -4.99
CA ILE A 58 -4.22 2.60 -4.10
C ILE A 58 -4.36 3.07 -2.66
N LEU A 59 -4.24 2.12 -1.73
CA LEU A 59 -4.16 2.40 -0.29
C LEU A 59 -2.78 2.01 0.26
N PHE A 60 -2.28 2.85 1.16
CA PHE A 60 -1.03 2.62 1.89
C PHE A 60 -1.35 2.36 3.36
N SER A 61 -0.77 1.29 3.89
CA SER A 61 -1.12 0.80 5.20
C SER A 61 0.05 0.20 5.96
N ALA A 62 0.00 0.29 7.29
CA ALA A 62 0.93 -0.40 8.17
C ALA A 62 0.22 -0.88 9.46
N PRO A 63 0.79 -1.81 10.23
CA PRO A 63 0.19 -2.29 11.48
C PRO A 63 0.17 -1.25 12.60
N THR A 64 1.18 -0.39 12.65
CA THR A 64 1.36 0.62 13.70
C THR A 64 1.18 2.03 13.16
N GLY A 65 0.70 2.94 14.02
CA GLY A 65 0.51 4.35 13.66
C GLY A 65 1.82 5.02 13.22
N SER A 66 2.94 4.73 13.89
CA SER A 66 4.24 5.28 13.54
C SER A 66 4.72 4.85 12.14
N ALA A 67 4.56 3.57 11.79
CA ALA A 67 4.91 3.08 10.45
C ALA A 67 3.97 3.67 9.38
N ALA A 68 2.66 3.75 9.67
CA ALA A 68 1.69 4.35 8.78
C ALA A 68 2.03 5.82 8.47
N CYS A 69 2.42 6.61 9.48
CA CYS A 69 2.84 7.99 9.29
C CYS A 69 4.09 8.12 8.39
N ILE A 70 5.03 7.17 8.45
CA ILE A 70 6.25 7.22 7.62
C ILE A 70 5.92 7.10 6.12
N ILE A 71 4.90 6.32 5.79
CA ILE A 71 4.48 6.07 4.40
C ILE A 71 3.28 6.92 3.96
N ASP A 72 2.93 7.95 4.75
CA ASP A 72 1.75 8.81 4.58
C ASP A 72 0.43 8.03 4.45
N GLY A 73 0.33 6.89 5.13
CA GLY A 73 -0.78 5.95 5.06
C GLY A 73 -1.61 5.89 6.33
N TYR A 74 -2.42 4.84 6.43
CA TYR A 74 -3.28 4.56 7.57
C TYR A 74 -2.87 3.27 8.28
N THR A 75 -3.39 3.04 9.47
CA THR A 75 -3.23 1.70 10.06
C THR A 75 -4.15 0.70 9.36
N ILE A 76 -3.74 -0.56 9.24
CA ILE A 76 -4.61 -1.60 8.66
C ILE A 76 -5.93 -1.73 9.43
N HIS A 77 -5.88 -1.52 10.75
CA HIS A 77 -7.05 -1.47 11.62
C HIS A 77 -8.01 -0.33 11.24
N ALA A 78 -7.49 0.86 10.93
CA ALA A 78 -8.31 1.98 10.48
C ALA A 78 -8.95 1.68 9.12
N LEU A 79 -8.20 1.09 8.18
CA LEU A 79 -8.71 0.80 6.84
C LEU A 79 -9.76 -0.33 6.81
N THR A 80 -9.78 -1.21 7.80
CA THR A 80 -10.67 -2.39 7.81
C THR A 80 -11.70 -2.36 8.94
N PHE A 81 -11.69 -1.30 9.76
CA PHE A 81 -12.42 -1.21 11.03
C PHE A 81 -12.23 -2.43 11.96
N LEU A 82 -11.09 -3.12 11.85
CA LEU A 82 -10.72 -4.18 12.78
C LEU A 82 -10.47 -3.59 14.17
N GLY A 83 -11.10 -4.15 15.19
CA GLY A 83 -10.94 -3.74 16.59
C GLY A 83 -11.87 -2.63 17.07
N ILE A 84 -12.68 -2.03 16.20
CA ILE A 84 -13.70 -1.06 16.63
C ILE A 84 -14.86 -1.82 17.28
N ARG A 85 -14.93 -1.75 18.62
CA ARG A 85 -15.99 -2.34 19.46
C ARG A 85 -17.28 -1.51 19.49
N THR A 86 -17.39 -0.45 18.70
CA THR A 86 -18.58 0.39 18.69
C THR A 86 -19.65 -0.26 17.82
N SER A 87 -20.91 -0.17 18.24
CA SER A 87 -22.07 -0.80 17.57
C SER A 87 -22.43 -0.17 16.22
N ARG A 88 -21.70 0.87 15.78
CA ARG A 88 -21.89 1.56 14.51
C ARG A 88 -20.60 1.47 13.71
N LYS A 89 -20.44 0.37 12.98
CA LYS A 89 -19.50 0.34 11.86
C LYS A 89 -20.13 1.18 10.76
N ASN A 90 -19.47 2.27 10.35
CA ASN A 90 -19.96 3.07 9.23
C ASN A 90 -19.58 2.34 7.93
N THR A 91 -20.35 1.32 7.57
CA THR A 91 -20.08 0.48 6.39
C THR A 91 -20.06 1.30 5.10
N GLU A 92 -20.86 2.36 5.02
CA GLU A 92 -20.86 3.30 3.89
C GLU A 92 -19.48 3.96 3.70
N GLU A 93 -18.84 4.42 4.78
CA GLU A 93 -17.49 5.01 4.70
C GLU A 93 -16.43 4.00 4.23
N LEU A 94 -16.54 2.72 4.65
CA LEU A 94 -15.64 1.68 4.16
C LEU A 94 -15.89 1.39 2.68
N GLU A 95 -17.15 1.21 2.31
CA GLU A 95 -17.53 0.98 0.92
C GLU A 95 -17.00 2.12 0.05
N ASP A 96 -17.20 3.37 0.49
CA ASP A 96 -16.73 4.55 -0.23
C ASP A 96 -15.20 4.61 -0.33
N MET A 97 -14.48 4.21 0.72
CA MET A 97 -13.02 4.19 0.72
C MET A 97 -12.45 3.07 -0.16
N TRP A 98 -13.10 1.89 -0.20
CA TRP A 98 -12.61 0.71 -0.91
C TRP A 98 -13.17 0.54 -2.32
N GLN A 99 -14.24 1.25 -2.70
CA GLN A 99 -14.98 1.05 -3.96
C GLN A 99 -14.09 1.05 -5.22
N ASN A 100 -13.04 1.87 -5.24
CA ASN A 100 -12.15 2.02 -6.40
C ASN A 100 -10.77 1.41 -6.16
N VAL A 101 -10.52 0.85 -4.98
CA VAL A 101 -9.19 0.40 -4.58
C VAL A 101 -8.85 -0.91 -5.27
N ARG A 102 -7.72 -0.91 -5.98
CA ARG A 102 -7.16 -2.07 -6.67
C ARG A 102 -5.85 -2.54 -6.05
N TYR A 103 -5.15 -1.64 -5.35
CA TYR A 103 -3.87 -1.91 -4.73
C TYR A 103 -3.92 -1.60 -3.24
N LEU A 104 -3.41 -2.54 -2.44
CA LEU A 104 -3.14 -2.33 -1.02
C LEU A 104 -1.65 -2.57 -0.77
N VAL A 105 -0.94 -1.53 -0.35
CA VAL A 105 0.45 -1.62 0.08
C VAL A 105 0.49 -1.77 1.59
N LEU A 106 1.12 -2.84 2.08
CA LEU A 106 1.30 -3.12 3.51
C LEU A 106 2.78 -3.05 3.88
N ASP A 107 3.18 -2.01 4.60
CA ASP A 107 4.51 -1.94 5.22
C ASP A 107 4.52 -2.67 6.56
N GLU A 108 5.70 -3.13 6.99
CA GLU A 108 5.89 -3.87 8.24
C GLU A 108 4.93 -5.08 8.39
N VAL A 109 4.65 -5.78 7.28
CA VAL A 109 3.76 -6.96 7.23
C VAL A 109 4.18 -8.07 8.22
N SER A 110 5.45 -8.09 8.62
CA SER A 110 6.00 -9.00 9.64
C SER A 110 5.34 -8.84 11.02
N MET A 111 4.68 -7.71 11.29
CA MET A 111 3.95 -7.45 12.53
C MET A 111 2.48 -7.90 12.47
N ILE A 112 2.01 -8.43 11.34
CA ILE A 112 0.63 -8.93 11.16
C ILE A 112 0.62 -10.44 11.42
N SER A 113 -0.31 -10.92 12.25
CA SER A 113 -0.51 -12.35 12.49
C SER A 113 -1.35 -13.01 11.39
N ALA A 114 -1.22 -14.33 11.27
CA ALA A 114 -2.11 -15.17 10.45
C ALA A 114 -3.53 -15.25 11.02
#